data_AF-A0A821NK73-F1
#
_entry.id   AF-A0A821NK73-F1
#
_cell.length_a   1.000
_cell.length_b   1.000
_cell.length_c   1.000
_cell.angle_alpha   90.00
_cell.angle_beta   90.00
_cell.angle_gamma   90.00
#
_symmetry.space_group_name_H-M   'P 1'
#
loop_
_entity.id
_entity.type
_entity.pdbx_description
1 polymer ?
#
loop_
_entity_poly.entity_id
_entity_poly.type
_entity_poly.pdbx_seq_one_letter_code
_entity_poly.pdbx_strand_id
1 'polypeptide(L)'
;AVEPLVPILPDVQAHAYTAILKCKKPADKLTQDESASIMLYTMGWDPPEECLYVALDNTLRAIDRQNALRPWYLYLRLFLNALFCLPLLAVTAYRDVKLDLSNRYIEGETIVWWGFSSCTTSVSVLQSEQFLGMTGTRTMFTLQCQSARNIRNHSYFPAEDEVLLMAATQF
;
A
#
# COMPACT_ATOMS: atom_id res chain seq x y z
N ALA A 1 0.91 -4.96 -17.56
CA ALA A 1 -0.10 -4.52 -16.55
C ALA A 1 -0.13 -3.00 -16.36
N VAL A 2 1.02 -2.30 -16.40
CA VAL A 2 1.10 -0.85 -16.14
C VAL A 2 0.94 0.05 -17.38
N GLU A 3 0.94 -0.50 -18.59
CA GLU A 3 0.84 0.29 -19.83
C GLU A 3 -0.37 1.25 -19.88
N PRO A 4 -1.59 0.87 -19.45
CA PRO A 4 -2.71 1.80 -19.41
C PRO A 4 -2.57 2.92 -18.38
N LEU A 5 -1.61 2.80 -17.44
CA LEU A 5 -1.35 3.80 -16.40
C LEU A 5 -0.37 4.88 -16.88
N VAL A 6 0.34 4.70 -17.99
CA VAL A 6 1.33 5.68 -18.49
C VAL A 6 0.77 7.10 -18.64
N PRO A 7 -0.48 7.31 -19.13
CA PRO A 7 -1.04 8.66 -19.20
C PRO A 7 -1.29 9.33 -17.83
N ILE A 8 -1.35 8.53 -16.75
CA ILE A 8 -1.59 8.99 -15.37
C ILE A 8 -0.26 9.08 -14.61
N LEU A 9 0.65 8.15 -14.88
CA LEU A 9 1.93 7.95 -14.21
C LEU A 9 3.02 7.76 -15.29
N PRO A 10 3.59 8.85 -15.83
CA PRO A 10 4.51 8.78 -16.97
C PRO A 10 5.69 7.83 -16.76
N ASP A 11 6.26 7.80 -15.56
CA ASP A 11 7.46 7.02 -15.24
C ASP A 11 7.18 5.59 -14.74
N VAL A 12 5.90 5.17 -14.69
CA VAL A 12 5.51 3.87 -14.10
C VAL A 12 6.18 2.67 -14.78
N GLN A 13 6.50 2.77 -16.07
CA GLN A 13 7.17 1.69 -16.80
C GLN A 13 8.62 1.49 -16.33
N ALA A 14 9.35 2.56 -16.06
CA ALA A 14 10.73 2.49 -15.58
C ALA A 14 10.78 1.89 -14.16
N HIS A 15 9.83 2.28 -13.30
CA HIS A 15 9.70 1.71 -11.96
C HIS A 15 9.25 0.24 -11.99
N ALA A 16 8.31 -0.12 -12.87
CA ALA A 16 7.90 -1.51 -13.06
C ALA A 16 9.06 -2.40 -13.53
N TYR A 17 9.89 -1.89 -14.46
CA TYR A 17 11.10 -2.59 -14.89
C TYR A 17 12.07 -2.81 -13.73
N THR A 18 12.28 -1.79 -12.90
CA THR A 18 13.12 -1.87 -11.69
C THR A 18 12.59 -2.93 -10.72
N ALA A 19 11.28 -2.96 -10.47
CA ALA A 19 10.63 -3.95 -9.61
C ALA A 19 10.84 -5.38 -10.15
N ILE A 20 10.65 -5.59 -11.46
CA ILE A 20 10.87 -6.90 -12.12
C ILE A 20 12.32 -7.37 -11.92
N LEU A 21 13.31 -6.49 -12.12
CA LEU A 21 14.72 -6.84 -11.96
C LEU A 21 15.08 -7.28 -10.54
N LYS A 22 14.40 -6.75 -9.53
CA LYS A 22 14.60 -7.10 -8.11
C LYS A 22 13.86 -8.38 -7.70
N CYS A 23 12.80 -8.76 -8.40
CA CYS A 23 11.95 -9.90 -8.08
C CYS A 23 12.29 -11.21 -8.83
N LYS A 24 13.54 -11.47 -9.20
CA LYS A 24 13.93 -12.64 -10.03
C LYS A 24 13.66 -14.01 -9.40
N LYS A 25 13.64 -14.09 -8.08
CA LYS A 25 13.41 -15.33 -7.30
C LYS A 25 12.51 -15.01 -6.11
N PRO A 26 11.23 -14.74 -6.35
CA PRO A 26 10.32 -14.29 -5.30
C PRO A 26 10.04 -15.40 -4.29
N ALA A 27 9.77 -15.01 -3.05
CA ALA A 27 9.28 -15.89 -2.00
C ALA A 27 7.79 -16.23 -2.20
N ASP A 28 7.23 -17.01 -1.27
CA ASP A 28 5.77 -17.17 -1.11
C ASP A 28 5.03 -17.73 -2.33
N LYS A 29 5.78 -18.45 -3.20
CA LYS A 29 5.31 -19.05 -4.45
C LYS A 29 4.70 -18.05 -5.44
N LEU A 30 4.98 -16.77 -5.28
CA LEU A 30 4.57 -15.76 -6.25
C LEU A 30 5.36 -15.93 -7.55
N THR A 31 4.77 -15.54 -8.66
CA THR A 31 5.50 -15.28 -9.89
C THR A 31 6.32 -14.00 -9.77
N GLN A 32 7.28 -13.81 -10.68
CA GLN A 32 8.08 -12.59 -10.74
C GLN A 32 7.20 -11.34 -10.89
N ASP A 33 6.19 -11.39 -11.75
CA ASP A 33 5.28 -10.27 -12.00
C ASP A 33 4.40 -9.95 -10.80
N GLU A 34 3.91 -10.98 -10.09
CA GLU A 34 3.13 -10.80 -8.86
C GLU A 34 3.96 -10.13 -7.76
N SER A 35 5.16 -10.64 -7.48
CA SER A 35 6.08 -10.03 -6.52
C SER A 35 6.49 -8.61 -6.94
N ALA A 36 6.75 -8.40 -8.23
CA ALA A 36 7.08 -7.07 -8.76
C ALA A 36 5.91 -6.09 -8.66
N SER A 37 4.66 -6.56 -8.77
CA SER A 37 3.49 -5.71 -8.59
C SER A 37 3.37 -5.17 -7.16
N ILE A 38 3.70 -6.00 -6.16
CA ILE A 38 3.76 -5.60 -4.75
C ILE A 38 4.93 -4.65 -4.52
N MET A 39 6.11 -4.97 -5.03
CA MET A 39 7.27 -4.09 -4.91
C MET A 39 7.00 -2.72 -5.51
N LEU A 40 6.40 -2.67 -6.70
CA LEU A 40 6.02 -1.42 -7.37
C LEU A 40 5.04 -0.59 -6.54
N TYR A 41 4.09 -1.23 -5.85
CA TYR A 41 3.17 -0.52 -4.94
C TYR A 41 3.92 0.18 -3.81
N THR A 42 4.96 -0.45 -3.26
CA THR A 42 5.73 0.08 -2.12
C THR A 42 6.84 1.07 -2.52
N MET A 43 7.06 1.28 -3.81
CA MET A 43 8.07 2.23 -4.29
C MET A 43 7.56 3.67 -4.17
N GLY A 44 8.42 4.54 -3.64
CA GLY A 44 8.26 6.00 -3.70
C GLY A 44 9.17 6.61 -4.76
N TRP A 45 8.67 7.62 -5.47
CA TRP A 45 9.43 8.43 -6.43
C TRP A 45 8.87 9.86 -6.50
N ASP A 46 9.63 10.75 -7.15
CA ASP A 46 9.24 12.13 -7.34
C ASP A 46 8.57 12.33 -8.71
N PRO A 47 7.49 13.11 -8.79
CA PRO A 47 6.81 13.76 -7.68
C PRO A 47 5.92 12.78 -6.88
N PRO A 48 5.70 12.98 -5.56
CA PRO A 48 4.97 12.02 -4.71
C PRO A 48 3.55 11.69 -5.16
N GLU A 49 2.84 12.64 -5.78
CA GLU A 49 1.50 12.44 -6.34
C GLU A 49 1.46 11.43 -7.50
N GLU A 50 2.59 11.20 -8.15
CA GLU A 50 2.76 10.23 -9.22
C GLU A 50 3.26 8.88 -8.71
N CYS A 51 3.51 8.73 -7.41
CA CYS A 51 3.72 7.42 -6.81
C CYS A 51 2.48 6.54 -7.04
N LEU A 52 2.70 5.29 -7.47
CA LEU A 52 1.60 4.40 -7.82
C LEU A 52 0.62 4.21 -6.66
N TYR A 53 1.11 4.03 -5.42
CA TYR A 53 0.23 3.85 -4.26
C TYR A 53 -0.60 5.11 -3.97
N VAL A 54 -0.03 6.31 -4.12
CA VAL A 54 -0.73 7.59 -3.91
C VAL A 54 -1.84 7.76 -4.94
N ALA A 55 -1.51 7.59 -6.23
CA ALA A 55 -2.46 7.73 -7.32
C ALA A 55 -3.60 6.69 -7.25
N LEU A 56 -3.27 5.43 -6.92
CA LEU A 56 -4.26 4.37 -6.76
C LEU A 56 -5.21 4.66 -5.59
N ASP A 57 -4.65 5.00 -4.43
CA ASP A 57 -5.43 5.30 -3.23
C ASP A 57 -6.34 6.51 -3.43
N ASN A 58 -5.88 7.54 -4.13
CA ASN A 58 -6.70 8.70 -4.50
C ASN A 58 -7.84 8.30 -5.44
N THR A 59 -7.55 7.43 -6.42
CA THR A 59 -8.55 6.89 -7.34
C THR A 59 -9.61 6.08 -6.59
N LEU A 60 -9.20 5.26 -5.61
CA LEU A 60 -10.11 4.47 -4.77
C LEU A 60 -11.02 5.35 -3.89
N ARG A 61 -10.55 6.54 -3.48
CA ARG A 61 -11.33 7.51 -2.68
C ARG A 61 -12.23 8.42 -3.51
N ALA A 62 -12.01 8.52 -4.82
CA ALA A 62 -12.78 9.40 -5.70
C ALA A 62 -14.28 9.08 -5.73
N ILE A 63 -15.12 10.11 -5.91
CA ILE A 63 -16.58 9.94 -6.04
C ILE A 63 -16.91 9.06 -7.25
N ASP A 64 -16.27 9.32 -8.39
CA ASP A 64 -16.44 8.55 -9.64
C ASP A 64 -15.41 7.41 -9.78
N ARG A 65 -15.10 6.71 -8.66
CA ARG A 65 -14.10 5.62 -8.66
C ARG A 65 -14.37 4.55 -9.71
N GLN A 66 -15.64 4.27 -10.04
CA GLN A 66 -15.99 3.23 -11.01
C GLN A 66 -15.42 3.52 -12.41
N ASN A 67 -15.48 4.77 -12.87
CA ASN A 67 -14.88 5.14 -14.16
C ASN A 67 -13.38 5.38 -14.02
N ALA A 68 -12.94 6.00 -12.92
CA ALA A 68 -11.54 6.32 -12.68
C ALA A 68 -10.65 5.08 -12.53
N LEU A 69 -11.20 3.94 -12.09
CA LEU A 69 -10.46 2.67 -11.94
C LEU A 69 -10.23 1.93 -13.27
N ARG A 70 -10.87 2.31 -14.38
CA ARG A 70 -10.74 1.56 -15.66
C ARG A 70 -9.28 1.37 -16.13
N PRO A 71 -8.40 2.39 -16.07
CA PRO A 71 -6.98 2.21 -16.43
C PRO A 71 -6.24 1.25 -15.49
N TRP A 72 -6.74 1.08 -14.26
CA TRP A 72 -6.11 0.29 -13.21
C TRP A 72 -6.42 -1.21 -13.28
N TYR A 73 -7.42 -1.64 -14.05
CA TYR A 73 -7.91 -3.03 -14.02
C TYR A 73 -6.83 -4.08 -14.24
N LEU A 74 -5.92 -3.85 -15.20
CA LEU A 74 -4.84 -4.81 -15.47
C LEU A 74 -3.84 -4.88 -14.32
N TYR A 75 -3.50 -3.74 -13.72
CA TYR A 75 -2.61 -3.69 -12.57
C TYR A 75 -3.27 -4.28 -11.32
N LEU A 76 -4.50 -3.86 -11.00
CA LEU A 76 -5.27 -4.35 -9.86
C LEU A 76 -5.50 -5.85 -9.92
N ARG A 77 -5.80 -6.42 -11.10
CA ARG A 77 -5.94 -7.86 -11.24
C ARG A 77 -4.66 -8.60 -10.83
N LEU A 78 -3.51 -8.14 -11.31
CA LEU A 78 -2.21 -8.74 -10.98
C LEU A 78 -1.88 -8.56 -9.49
N PHE A 79 -2.02 -7.33 -8.99
CA PHE A 79 -1.70 -6.97 -7.62
C PHE A 79 -2.59 -7.69 -6.59
N LEU A 80 -3.91 -7.72 -6.82
CA LEU A 80 -4.84 -8.45 -5.97
C LEU A 80 -4.56 -9.95 -5.99
N ASN A 81 -4.25 -10.54 -7.15
CA ASN A 81 -3.89 -11.95 -7.23
C ASN A 81 -2.65 -12.25 -6.38
N ALA A 82 -1.61 -11.42 -6.49
CA ALA A 82 -0.41 -11.52 -5.67
C ALA A 82 -0.73 -11.47 -4.17
N LEU A 83 -1.54 -10.51 -3.73
CA LEU A 83 -1.95 -10.39 -2.33
C LEU A 83 -2.81 -11.56 -1.84
N PHE A 84 -3.67 -12.13 -2.69
CA PHE A 84 -4.49 -13.28 -2.32
C PHE A 84 -3.71 -14.59 -2.22
N CYS A 85 -2.55 -14.70 -2.88
CA CYS A 85 -1.63 -15.82 -2.69
C CYS A 85 -0.91 -15.78 -1.33
N LEU A 86 -0.77 -14.60 -0.72
CA LEU A 86 -0.17 -14.45 0.59
C LEU A 86 -1.13 -14.90 1.71
N PRO A 87 -0.63 -15.56 2.77
CA PRO A 87 -1.46 -16.04 3.87
C PRO A 87 -2.08 -14.87 4.65
N LEU A 88 -3.25 -15.13 5.26
CA LEU A 88 -3.85 -14.20 6.21
C LEU A 88 -2.98 -14.10 7.46
N LEU A 89 -2.75 -12.87 7.91
CA LEU A 89 -2.03 -12.60 9.15
C LEU A 89 -2.95 -11.89 10.15
N ALA A 90 -3.19 -12.55 11.29
CA ALA A 90 -3.80 -11.92 12.45
C ALA A 90 -2.71 -11.23 13.28
N VAL A 91 -2.77 -9.90 13.42
CA VAL A 91 -1.71 -9.11 14.04
C VAL A 91 -2.21 -7.76 14.52
N THR A 92 -1.56 -7.20 15.53
CA THR A 92 -1.66 -5.78 15.85
C THR A 92 -0.79 -4.99 14.88
N ALA A 93 -1.41 -4.17 14.04
CA ALA A 93 -0.73 -3.32 13.06
C ALA A 93 -0.80 -1.85 13.48
N TYR A 94 0.23 -1.09 13.11
CA TYR A 94 0.35 0.32 13.40
C TYR A 94 0.44 1.13 12.10
N ARG A 95 -0.26 2.25 12.04
CA ARG A 95 -0.23 3.17 10.89
C ARG A 95 -0.10 4.60 11.38
N ASP A 96 0.83 5.35 10.80
CA ASP A 96 1.00 6.78 11.06
C ASP A 96 0.43 7.61 9.91
N VAL A 97 -0.22 8.73 10.23
CA VAL A 97 -0.69 9.72 9.26
C VAL A 97 -0.31 11.10 9.75
N LYS A 98 0.43 11.86 8.93
CA LYS A 98 0.89 13.24 9.19
C LYS A 98 -0.24 14.28 9.10
N LEU A 99 -1.35 14.02 9.80
CA LEU A 99 -2.52 14.89 9.91
C LEU A 99 -3.26 14.59 11.23
N ASP A 100 -3.84 15.61 11.85
CA ASP A 100 -4.80 15.41 12.94
C ASP A 100 -6.13 14.89 12.38
N LEU A 101 -6.47 13.67 12.76
CA LEU A 101 -7.71 13.01 12.37
C LEU A 101 -8.63 12.75 13.57
N SER A 102 -8.29 13.20 14.77
CA SER A 102 -9.06 12.94 16.00
C SER A 102 -10.55 13.24 15.84
N ASN A 103 -10.90 14.36 15.21
CA ASN A 103 -12.28 14.77 14.97
C ASN A 103 -13.03 13.95 13.89
N ARG A 104 -12.37 13.02 13.20
CA ARG A 104 -12.97 12.17 12.15
C ARG A 104 -13.25 10.75 12.60
N TYR A 105 -12.79 10.35 13.78
CA TYR A 105 -12.96 9.01 14.32
C TYR A 105 -13.75 9.10 15.63
N ILE A 106 -15.06 8.93 15.52
CA ILE A 106 -15.99 8.97 16.65
C ILE A 106 -16.16 7.54 17.17
N GLU A 107 -16.09 7.37 18.49
CA GLU A 107 -16.25 6.07 19.12
C GLU A 107 -17.63 5.45 18.79
N GLY A 108 -17.62 4.18 18.40
CA GLY A 108 -18.83 3.44 18.02
C GLY A 108 -19.26 3.63 16.55
N GLU A 109 -18.63 4.54 15.80
CA GLU A 109 -18.88 4.66 14.37
C GLU A 109 -18.13 3.62 13.55
N THR A 110 -18.82 3.07 12.56
CA THR A 110 -18.21 2.22 11.54
C THR A 110 -17.46 3.07 10.53
N ILE A 111 -16.20 2.74 10.28
CA ILE A 111 -15.35 3.43 9.31
C ILE A 111 -14.98 2.50 8.15
N VAL A 112 -14.80 3.07 6.95
CA VAL A 112 -14.30 2.31 5.79
C VAL A 112 -13.05 2.98 5.23
N TRP A 113 -11.95 2.22 5.20
CA TRP A 113 -10.73 2.61 4.53
C TRP A 113 -10.77 2.15 3.08
N TRP A 114 -11.15 3.07 2.18
CA TRP A 114 -11.31 2.77 0.75
C TRP A 114 -10.01 2.42 0.04
N GLY A 115 -8.90 3.06 0.42
CA GLY A 115 -7.56 2.78 -0.13
C GLY A 115 -6.93 1.54 0.51
N PHE A 116 -5.87 1.03 -0.12
CA PHE A 116 -5.02 0.05 0.55
C PHE A 116 -4.29 0.74 1.70
N SER A 117 -4.08 0.01 2.80
CA SER A 117 -3.48 0.62 3.98
C SER A 117 -2.21 -0.10 4.36
N SER A 118 -1.08 0.48 3.95
CA SER A 118 0.25 0.11 4.45
C SER A 118 0.36 0.41 5.94
N CYS A 119 0.79 -0.59 6.70
CA CYS A 119 0.98 -0.56 8.14
C CYS A 119 2.29 -1.27 8.47
N THR A 120 2.79 -1.09 9.69
CA THR A 120 3.92 -1.86 10.21
C THR A 120 3.51 -2.67 11.42
N THR A 121 4.17 -3.80 11.65
CA THR A 121 4.05 -4.57 12.90
C THR A 121 5.06 -4.10 13.96
N SER A 122 5.95 -3.17 13.61
CA SER A 122 7.05 -2.71 14.44
C SER A 122 6.87 -1.24 14.82
N VAL A 123 6.61 -0.98 16.11
CA VAL A 123 6.49 0.39 16.64
C VAL A 123 7.80 1.17 16.46
N SER A 124 8.95 0.49 16.52
CA SER A 124 10.26 1.15 16.32
C SER A 124 10.49 1.58 14.87
N VAL A 125 9.89 0.90 13.89
CA VAL A 125 9.93 1.34 12.47
C VAL A 125 9.27 2.68 12.33
N LEU A 126 8.15 2.89 13.03
CA LEU A 126 7.55 4.21 13.08
C LEU A 126 8.64 5.18 13.56
N GLN A 127 9.26 4.96 14.73
CA GLN A 127 10.09 5.97 15.44
C GLN A 127 11.36 6.46 14.72
N SER A 128 11.72 5.90 13.56
CA SER A 128 12.90 6.34 12.81
C SER A 128 12.67 7.69 12.11
N GLU A 129 13.71 8.52 11.98
CA GLU A 129 13.59 9.84 11.31
C GLU A 129 13.18 9.73 9.83
N GLN A 130 13.47 8.60 9.17
CA GLN A 130 13.04 8.31 7.80
C GLN A 130 11.51 8.17 7.68
N PHE A 131 10.81 7.84 8.76
CA PHE A 131 9.35 7.69 8.78
C PHE A 131 8.67 8.70 9.71
N LEU A 132 8.99 8.66 11.01
CA LEU A 132 8.33 9.45 12.05
C LEU A 132 8.89 10.84 12.27
N GLY A 133 10.02 11.27 11.68
CA GLY A 133 10.68 12.57 11.96
C GLY A 133 9.99 13.43 13.03
N MET A 134 10.55 13.54 14.24
CA MET A 134 9.85 13.70 15.54
C MET A 134 8.94 14.94 15.76
N THR A 135 8.64 15.73 14.74
CA THR A 135 7.94 17.02 14.82
C THR A 135 6.66 17.05 14.00
N GLY A 136 5.68 17.85 14.41
CA GLY A 136 4.41 18.05 13.69
C GLY A 136 3.24 17.15 14.14
N THR A 137 2.03 17.68 13.98
CA THR A 137 0.77 17.04 14.37
C THR A 137 0.46 15.83 13.48
N ARG A 138 0.04 14.72 14.10
CA ARG A 138 -0.21 13.45 13.44
C ARG A 138 -1.19 12.59 14.21
N THR A 139 -1.67 11.54 13.55
CA THR A 139 -2.54 10.51 14.14
C THR A 139 -1.90 9.14 13.95
N MET A 140 -1.74 8.42 15.06
CA MET A 140 -1.29 7.02 15.05
C MET A 140 -2.48 6.10 15.28
N PHE A 141 -2.68 5.15 14.37
CA PHE A 141 -3.67 4.09 14.49
C PHE A 141 -3.03 2.84 15.06
N THR A 142 -3.69 2.21 16.02
CA THR A 142 -3.40 0.84 16.47
C THR A 142 -4.59 -0.03 16.07
N LEU A 143 -4.33 -1.04 15.23
CA LEU A 143 -5.37 -1.83 14.57
C LEU A 143 -5.21 -3.29 14.96
N GLN A 144 -6.30 -3.92 15.38
CA GLN A 144 -6.35 -5.38 15.52
C GLN A 144 -6.85 -5.98 14.21
N CYS A 145 -5.91 -6.49 13.41
CA CYS A 145 -6.20 -6.99 12.08
C CYS A 145 -6.29 -8.52 12.09
N GLN A 146 -7.29 -9.09 11.41
CA GLN A 146 -7.42 -10.55 11.24
C GLN A 146 -6.98 -11.03 9.85
N SER A 147 -6.90 -10.11 8.89
CA SER A 147 -6.75 -10.40 7.46
C SER A 147 -5.66 -9.56 6.80
N ALA A 148 -4.64 -9.12 7.56
CA ALA A 148 -3.50 -8.42 6.98
C ALA A 148 -2.69 -9.34 6.05
N ARG A 149 -1.91 -8.76 5.13
CA ARG A 149 -0.94 -9.48 4.29
C ARG A 149 0.46 -9.02 4.64
N ASN A 150 1.33 -9.94 5.03
CA ASN A 150 2.75 -9.63 5.19
C ASN A 150 3.38 -9.50 3.80
N ILE A 151 3.82 -8.29 3.46
CA ILE A 151 4.46 -8.00 2.19
C ILE A 151 5.95 -7.68 2.33
N ARG A 152 6.54 -7.89 3.52
CA ARG A 152 7.95 -7.59 3.82
C ARG A 152 8.93 -8.17 2.78
N ASN A 153 8.71 -9.41 2.33
CA ASN A 153 9.58 -10.09 1.37
C ASN A 153 9.45 -9.57 -0.07
N HIS A 154 8.41 -8.78 -0.33
CA HIS A 154 8.05 -8.27 -1.64
C HIS A 154 8.06 -6.74 -1.69
N SER A 155 8.25 -6.07 -0.56
CA SER A 155 8.35 -4.62 -0.44
C SER A 155 9.71 -4.13 -0.94
N TYR A 156 9.73 -2.92 -1.48
CA TYR A 156 10.95 -2.19 -1.82
C TYR A 156 11.75 -1.80 -0.56
N PHE A 157 11.08 -1.71 0.58
CA PHE A 157 11.67 -1.40 1.88
C PHE A 157 11.43 -2.52 2.91
N PRO A 158 12.11 -3.68 2.80
CA PRO A 158 11.88 -4.81 3.71
C PRO A 158 12.10 -4.49 5.19
N ALA A 159 12.87 -3.46 5.52
CA ALA A 159 13.13 -3.04 6.89
C ALA A 159 11.88 -2.46 7.60
N GLU A 160 10.80 -2.15 6.87
CA GLU A 160 9.59 -1.55 7.43
C GLU A 160 8.66 -2.54 8.12
N ASP A 161 8.95 -3.85 8.05
CA ASP A 161 8.05 -4.92 8.55
C ASP A 161 6.60 -4.72 8.04
N GLU A 162 6.50 -4.36 6.77
CA GLU A 162 5.28 -3.86 6.15
C GLU A 162 4.22 -4.97 6.04
N VAL A 163 3.03 -4.63 6.54
CA VAL A 163 1.80 -5.41 6.35
C VAL A 163 0.77 -4.53 5.66
N LEU A 164 0.07 -5.12 4.71
CA LEU A 164 -0.94 -4.42 3.91
C LEU A 164 -2.34 -4.86 4.29
N LEU A 165 -3.22 -3.89 4.52
CA LEU A 165 -4.67 -4.10 4.60
C LEU A 165 -5.30 -3.86 3.24
N MET A 166 -6.28 -4.70 2.89
CA MET A 166 -6.98 -4.62 1.61
C MET A 166 -7.78 -3.31 1.51
N ALA A 167 -7.98 -2.84 0.27
CA ALA A 167 -8.91 -1.76 -0.01
C ALA A 167 -10.34 -2.10 0.47
N ALA A 168 -11.10 -1.06 0.84
CA ALA A 168 -12.45 -1.16 1.40
C ALA A 168 -12.53 -2.01 2.69
N THR A 169 -11.50 -1.95 3.55
CA THR A 169 -11.55 -2.57 4.88
C THR A 169 -12.45 -1.75 5.81
N GLN A 170 -13.35 -2.43 6.51
CA GLN A 170 -14.25 -1.84 7.50
C GLN A 170 -13.73 -2.12 8.92
N PHE A 171 -13.84 -1.13 9.80
CA PHE A 171 -13.58 -1.26 11.25
C PHE A 171 -14.80 -0.83 12.05
#